data_AF-A0A3M2SDN1-F1
#
_entry.id   AF-A0A3M2SDN1-F1
#
_cell.length_a   1.000
_cell.length_b   1.000
_cell.length_c   1.000
_cell.angle_alpha   90.00
_cell.angle_beta   90.00
_cell.angle_gamma   90.00
#
_symmetry.space_group_name_H-M   'P 1'
#
loop_
_entity.id
_entity.type
_entity.pdbx_description
1 polymer ?
#
loop_
_entity_poly.entity_id
_entity_poly.type
_entity_poly.pdbx_seq_one_letter_code
_entity_poly.pdbx_strand_id
1 'polypeptide(L)'
;MSHFTEQTKSRSLGLKKLSPVRRLLTHLNSAKHQTQSSDDALFHIHCESPYSTMSEKITNISVEEVVNEKIEPYEHQMFQSTTPTQSFSALQALPRNMLVKIATYLSSVNRACLALTCRHTHQVLGRALRLAAYERYKFLRRLERDGMWPSKILCGACSKFHLPRLDRNWDEHEGPRRCIQYGNGYPLQYLESPYLPRQVHYDIVAAITRSHRFNSRLYDINFLSSKDQYTAGRVKITSNVSARHYKGAIVLKTELVLSAGKLAYAWENMEKLEKMLQKSTKLENVCQHVKWTEVLPFLFRLQLPTVRKSGQSCLGNHTGKECKVSNKDLHECLWTHSQRCWSRCDAYSRLKSDLAGLWSCNLCSTDYKISLVRQKGKSSEMNSVVLTSWKNLGQCTNVFDDNWTSHMKTCRSDLQHRATELYDVARSYENPAKGLFDFEYYPSL
;
A
#
# COMPACT_ATOMS: atom_id res chain seq x y z
N MET A 1 -42.93 -15.53 -21.77
CA MET A 1 -42.59 -14.86 -23.05
C MET A 1 -42.40 -13.38 -22.77
N SER A 2 -41.16 -12.91 -22.76
CA SER A 2 -40.78 -11.49 -22.87
C SER A 2 -39.26 -11.43 -23.05
N HIS A 3 -38.85 -11.53 -24.32
CA HIS A 3 -37.46 -11.34 -24.73
C HIS A 3 -37.10 -9.85 -24.63
N PHE A 4 -36.11 -9.52 -23.82
CA PHE A 4 -35.38 -8.25 -23.93
C PHE A 4 -34.18 -8.49 -24.84
N THR A 5 -34.23 -7.93 -26.05
CA THR A 5 -33.14 -7.87 -27.02
C THR A 5 -32.40 -6.55 -26.86
N GLU A 6 -31.14 -6.60 -26.44
CA GLU A 6 -30.26 -5.43 -26.39
C GLU A 6 -29.40 -5.41 -27.67
N GLN A 7 -29.69 -4.47 -28.57
CA GLN A 7 -28.90 -4.22 -29.79
C GLN A 7 -27.62 -3.45 -29.43
N THR A 8 -26.48 -4.12 -29.43
CA THR A 8 -25.16 -3.46 -29.44
C THR A 8 -24.79 -3.02 -30.85
N LYS A 9 -24.90 -1.72 -31.14
CA LYS A 9 -24.30 -1.08 -32.33
C LYS A 9 -22.77 -1.07 -32.20
N SER A 10 -22.08 -1.87 -33.01
CA SER A 10 -20.63 -1.79 -33.20
C SER A 10 -20.29 -0.54 -34.03
N ARG A 11 -19.64 0.44 -33.39
CA ARG A 11 -18.96 1.52 -34.12
C ARG A 11 -17.55 1.06 -34.47
N SER A 12 -17.32 0.80 -35.75
CA SER A 12 -15.99 0.60 -36.33
C SER A 12 -15.20 1.92 -36.25
N LEU A 13 -14.27 2.00 -35.30
CA LEU A 13 -13.28 3.09 -35.27
C LEU A 13 -12.18 2.78 -36.28
N GLY A 14 -12.12 3.60 -37.33
CA GLY A 14 -11.13 3.53 -38.40
C GLY A 14 -9.69 3.50 -37.87
N LEU A 15 -8.91 2.56 -38.41
CA LEU A 15 -7.48 2.37 -38.14
C LEU A 15 -6.68 3.60 -38.60
N LYS A 16 -6.47 4.56 -37.69
CA LYS A 16 -5.39 5.55 -37.83
C LYS A 16 -4.05 4.88 -37.53
N LYS A 17 -3.05 5.11 -38.40
CA LYS A 17 -1.68 4.58 -38.35
C LYS A 17 -1.11 4.58 -36.92
N LEU A 18 -0.81 3.39 -36.39
CA LEU A 18 -0.27 3.19 -35.04
C LEU A 18 1.17 3.72 -34.91
N SER A 19 1.50 4.34 -33.78
CA SER A 19 2.85 4.83 -33.47
C SER A 19 3.88 3.69 -33.34
N PRO A 20 5.18 3.93 -33.58
CA PRO A 20 6.23 2.91 -33.49
C PRO A 20 6.29 2.19 -32.14
N VAL A 21 5.94 2.87 -31.04
CA VAL A 21 5.87 2.32 -29.67
C VAL A 21 4.74 1.29 -29.53
N ARG A 22 3.65 1.40 -30.30
CA ARG A 22 2.60 0.36 -30.32
C ARG A 22 2.97 -0.86 -31.16
N ARG A 23 3.84 -0.75 -32.18
CA ARG A 23 4.41 -1.92 -32.90
C ARG A 23 5.39 -2.72 -32.02
N LEU A 24 6.05 -2.04 -31.06
CA LEU A 24 6.91 -2.65 -30.04
C LEU A 24 6.14 -3.68 -29.17
N LEU A 25 4.84 -3.44 -28.93
CA LEU A 25 3.98 -4.30 -28.10
C LEU A 25 3.72 -5.67 -28.72
N THR A 26 3.65 -5.76 -30.05
CA THR A 26 3.40 -7.03 -30.72
C THR A 26 4.64 -7.91 -30.60
N HIS A 27 5.84 -7.39 -30.91
CA HIS A 27 7.08 -8.18 -30.88
C HIS A 27 7.51 -8.66 -29.49
N LEU A 28 7.33 -7.85 -28.43
CA LEU A 28 7.67 -8.28 -27.07
C LEU A 28 6.66 -9.31 -26.53
N ASN A 29 5.39 -9.27 -26.96
CA ASN A 29 4.37 -10.22 -26.51
C ASN A 29 4.25 -11.49 -27.37
N SER A 30 4.67 -11.46 -28.64
CA SER A 30 4.53 -12.57 -29.61
C SER A 30 5.78 -13.46 -29.78
N ALA A 31 6.86 -13.23 -29.03
CA ALA A 31 8.04 -14.11 -29.01
C ALA A 31 7.81 -15.46 -28.28
N LYS A 32 6.62 -16.05 -28.45
CA LYS A 32 6.27 -17.44 -28.15
C LYS A 32 5.53 -17.95 -29.39
N HIS A 33 6.27 -18.46 -30.38
CA HIS A 33 5.86 -19.46 -31.37
C HIS A 33 7.03 -19.66 -32.33
N GLN A 34 8.11 -20.25 -31.83
CA GLN A 34 9.15 -20.91 -32.63
C GLN A 34 10.08 -21.63 -31.65
N THR A 35 9.56 -22.71 -31.08
CA THR A 35 10.27 -23.92 -30.62
C THR A 35 9.23 -24.76 -29.89
N GLN A 36 8.50 -25.57 -30.64
CA GLN A 36 7.71 -26.67 -30.09
C GLN A 36 8.00 -27.87 -30.99
N SER A 37 8.92 -28.72 -30.54
CA SER A 37 9.03 -30.12 -30.93
C SER A 37 9.98 -30.80 -29.95
N SER A 38 9.52 -31.92 -29.39
CA SER A 38 10.22 -32.96 -28.63
C SER A 38 10.95 -32.53 -27.33
N ASP A 39 10.26 -32.65 -26.19
CA ASP A 39 10.43 -33.81 -25.30
C ASP A 39 9.73 -33.57 -23.97
N ASP A 40 8.79 -34.46 -23.65
CA ASP A 40 8.23 -34.64 -22.33
C ASP A 40 9.32 -35.19 -21.40
N ALA A 41 9.80 -34.36 -20.48
CA ALA A 41 10.50 -34.82 -19.29
C ALA A 41 10.15 -33.92 -18.11
N LEU A 42 9.59 -34.54 -17.07
CA LEU A 42 9.37 -33.97 -15.75
C LEU A 42 10.58 -33.12 -15.30
N PHE A 43 10.32 -31.86 -14.96
CA PHE A 43 11.16 -31.13 -14.02
C PHE A 43 10.25 -30.42 -13.01
N HIS A 44 9.99 -31.11 -11.90
CA HIS A 44 9.70 -30.47 -10.63
C HIS A 44 10.95 -29.69 -10.21
N ILE A 45 10.94 -28.37 -10.38
CA ILE A 45 11.96 -27.50 -9.78
C ILE A 45 11.46 -27.16 -8.39
N HIS A 46 12.00 -27.86 -7.38
CA HIS A 46 12.03 -27.36 -6.01
C HIS A 46 12.80 -26.02 -6.00
N CYS A 47 12.11 -24.94 -5.67
CA CYS A 47 12.76 -23.68 -5.31
C CYS A 47 13.23 -23.81 -3.85
N GLU A 48 14.43 -24.34 -3.64
CA GLU A 48 15.14 -24.12 -2.39
C GLU A 48 15.69 -22.69 -2.35
N SER A 49 15.45 -22.02 -1.22
CA SER A 49 15.87 -20.65 -0.91
C SER A 49 17.38 -20.61 -0.64
N PRO A 50 18.20 -19.84 -1.38
CA PRO A 50 19.63 -19.82 -1.14
C PRO A 50 20.05 -18.53 -0.43
N TYR A 51 19.75 -18.37 0.86
CA TYR A 51 20.47 -17.39 1.70
C TYR A 51 20.51 -17.85 3.16
N SER A 52 21.47 -18.73 3.46
CA SER A 52 22.09 -18.81 4.78
C SER A 52 23.60 -18.73 4.57
N THR A 53 24.24 -17.90 5.40
CA THR A 53 25.69 -17.64 5.48
C THR A 53 26.36 -16.94 4.28
N MET A 54 26.80 -15.70 4.50
CA MET A 54 28.14 -15.21 4.13
C MET A 54 28.33 -13.82 4.75
N SER A 55 29.14 -13.82 5.81
CA SER A 55 29.64 -12.67 6.56
C SER A 55 30.73 -11.94 5.78
N GLU A 56 30.77 -10.62 5.96
CA GLU A 56 31.95 -9.72 5.93
C GLU A 56 33.08 -9.95 4.91
N LYS A 57 33.30 -8.92 4.07
CA LYS A 57 34.56 -8.15 4.00
C LYS A 57 34.38 -6.95 3.09
N ILE A 58 34.23 -5.77 3.68
CA ILE A 58 34.35 -4.48 3.01
C ILE A 58 35.79 -4.01 3.22
N THR A 59 36.54 -3.84 2.14
CA THR A 59 37.82 -3.13 2.17
C THR A 59 37.68 -1.76 1.50
N ASN A 60 38.22 -0.78 2.22
CA ASN A 60 38.31 0.64 1.93
C ASN A 60 38.94 0.94 0.56
N ILE A 61 38.40 1.93 -0.15
CA ILE A 61 39.18 2.75 -1.09
C ILE A 61 38.79 4.22 -0.85
N SER A 62 39.80 5.02 -0.53
CA SER A 62 39.80 6.43 -0.18
C SER A 62 39.44 7.34 -1.35
N VAL A 63 38.76 8.43 -1.03
CA VAL A 63 38.47 9.56 -1.91
C VAL A 63 39.61 10.55 -1.76
N GLU A 64 40.46 10.69 -2.78
CA GLU A 64 41.35 11.83 -2.95
C GLU A 64 41.82 11.87 -4.42
N GLU A 65 42.03 13.08 -4.93
CA GLU A 65 42.56 13.44 -6.25
C GLU A 65 41.57 13.40 -7.45
N VAL A 66 40.99 14.56 -7.78
CA VAL A 66 41.38 15.39 -8.95
C VAL A 66 40.80 16.80 -8.74
N VAL A 67 41.59 17.68 -8.15
CA VAL A 67 41.45 19.13 -8.27
C VAL A 67 42.69 19.59 -9.05
N ASN A 68 42.48 20.05 -10.28
CA ASN A 68 43.26 21.06 -11.00
C ASN A 68 43.20 20.80 -12.50
N GLU A 69 42.22 21.40 -13.18
CA GLU A 69 42.46 21.86 -14.55
C GLU A 69 42.02 23.32 -14.68
N LYS A 70 42.98 24.12 -15.13
CA LYS A 70 42.92 25.57 -15.32
C LYS A 70 41.86 25.92 -16.36
N ILE A 71 41.01 26.88 -16.02
CA ILE A 71 40.09 27.53 -16.96
C ILE A 71 40.87 28.67 -17.63
N GLU A 72 41.15 28.55 -18.93
CA GLU A 72 41.51 29.70 -19.76
C GLU A 72 40.24 30.36 -20.33
N PRO A 73 40.17 31.71 -20.38
CA PRO A 73 39.01 32.43 -20.90
C PRO A 73 39.07 32.49 -22.43
N TYR A 74 38.15 31.79 -23.11
CA TYR A 74 38.01 31.89 -24.55
C TYR A 74 37.02 33.00 -24.91
N GLU A 75 37.45 33.89 -25.80
CA GLU A 75 36.79 35.13 -26.22
C GLU A 75 35.42 34.91 -26.88
N HIS A 76 34.48 35.78 -26.53
CA HIS A 76 33.17 35.90 -27.17
C HIS A 76 33.31 36.42 -28.61
N GLN A 77 33.16 35.55 -29.61
CA GLN A 77 32.73 35.99 -30.94
C GLN A 77 31.23 35.78 -31.11
N MET A 78 30.52 36.90 -31.19
CA MET A 78 29.12 36.95 -31.59
C MET A 78 28.98 36.51 -33.05
N PHE A 79 28.37 35.35 -33.25
CA PHE A 79 27.71 35.03 -34.51
C PHE A 79 26.20 35.04 -34.30
N GLN A 80 25.58 36.14 -34.73
CA GLN A 80 24.16 36.18 -35.01
C GLN A 80 23.92 35.38 -36.29
N SER A 81 23.25 34.23 -36.17
CA SER A 81 22.69 33.51 -37.32
C SER A 81 21.28 33.04 -36.97
N THR A 82 20.32 33.71 -37.60
CA THR A 82 18.90 33.40 -37.65
C THR A 82 18.64 32.05 -38.32
N THR A 83 18.16 31.06 -37.58
CA THR A 83 17.22 29.99 -37.99
C THR A 83 16.93 29.10 -36.77
N PRO A 84 15.73 28.48 -36.63
CA PRO A 84 15.47 27.53 -35.56
C PRO A 84 16.22 26.23 -35.85
N THR A 85 17.48 26.14 -35.41
CA THR A 85 18.25 24.90 -35.45
C THR A 85 17.51 23.88 -34.58
N GLN A 86 16.98 22.83 -35.21
CA GLN A 86 16.48 21.66 -34.51
C GLN A 86 17.61 21.15 -33.60
N SER A 87 17.46 21.34 -32.29
CA SER A 87 18.40 20.81 -31.30
C SER A 87 18.25 19.28 -31.30
N PHE A 88 19.02 18.59 -32.15
CA PHE A 88 19.15 17.15 -32.07
C PHE A 88 19.71 16.80 -30.69
N SER A 89 19.12 15.82 -30.01
CA SER A 89 19.73 15.33 -28.77
C SER A 89 21.13 14.80 -29.09
N ALA A 90 22.12 15.02 -28.21
CA ALA A 90 23.52 14.65 -28.45
C ALA A 90 23.69 13.18 -28.92
N LEU A 91 22.79 12.28 -28.49
CA LEU A 91 22.75 10.87 -28.92
C LEU A 91 22.33 10.66 -30.38
N GLN A 92 21.50 11.54 -30.96
CA GLN A 92 21.10 11.46 -32.36
C GLN A 92 22.22 11.88 -33.32
N ALA A 93 23.13 12.74 -32.86
CA ALA A 93 24.30 13.17 -33.62
C ALA A 93 25.42 12.12 -33.65
N LEU A 94 25.39 11.11 -32.76
CA LEU A 94 26.44 10.09 -32.71
C LEU A 94 26.41 9.17 -33.94
N PRO A 95 27.57 8.96 -34.60
CA PRO A 95 27.72 7.96 -35.65
C PRO A 95 27.35 6.54 -35.18
N ARG A 96 26.84 5.71 -36.10
CA ARG A 96 26.38 4.35 -35.79
C ARG A 96 27.48 3.47 -35.18
N ASN A 97 28.69 3.56 -35.70
CA ASN A 97 29.87 2.85 -35.18
C ASN A 97 30.19 3.24 -33.73
N MET A 98 30.03 4.51 -33.38
CA MET A 98 30.22 4.97 -31.99
C MET A 98 29.13 4.41 -31.07
N LEU A 99 27.87 4.40 -31.50
CA LEU A 99 26.79 3.78 -30.72
C LEU A 99 26.99 2.28 -30.50
N VAL A 100 27.44 1.55 -31.52
CA VAL A 100 27.78 0.13 -31.39
C VAL A 100 28.95 -0.06 -30.44
N LYS A 101 30.02 0.75 -30.57
CA LYS A 101 31.19 0.69 -29.69
C LYS A 101 30.81 0.97 -28.24
N ILE A 102 30.04 2.02 -27.96
CA ILE A 102 29.49 2.31 -26.64
C ILE A 102 28.70 1.12 -26.12
N ALA A 103 27.82 0.55 -26.95
CA ALA A 103 27.02 -0.61 -26.56
C ALA A 103 27.89 -1.81 -26.19
N THR A 104 29.05 -2.04 -26.81
CA THR A 104 29.92 -3.17 -26.44
C THR A 104 30.43 -3.12 -24.99
N TYR A 105 30.53 -1.94 -24.39
CA TYR A 105 30.93 -1.76 -22.98
C TYR A 105 29.77 -1.84 -21.99
N LEU A 106 28.53 -1.96 -22.47
CA LEU A 106 27.33 -2.00 -21.64
C LEU A 106 26.86 -3.43 -21.42
N SER A 107 26.35 -3.70 -20.21
CA SER A 107 25.61 -4.94 -19.92
C SER A 107 24.39 -5.09 -20.84
N SER A 108 23.92 -6.31 -21.05
CA SER A 108 22.72 -6.64 -21.83
C SER A 108 21.52 -5.72 -21.54
N VAL A 109 21.18 -5.54 -20.27
CA VAL A 109 20.08 -4.68 -19.81
C VAL A 109 20.36 -3.19 -20.10
N ASN A 110 21.59 -2.72 -19.89
CA ASN A 110 21.97 -1.34 -20.18
C ASN A 110 21.94 -1.05 -21.70
N ARG A 111 22.37 -2.01 -22.53
CA ARG A 111 22.25 -1.91 -23.99
C ARG A 111 20.79 -1.81 -24.43
N ALA A 112 19.92 -2.63 -23.83
CA ALA A 112 18.48 -2.57 -24.11
C ALA A 112 17.86 -1.21 -23.69
N CYS A 113 18.27 -0.66 -22.54
CA CYS A 113 17.88 0.69 -22.13
C CYS A 113 18.36 1.75 -23.13
N LEU A 114 19.64 1.71 -23.53
CA LEU A 114 20.20 2.63 -24.52
C LEU A 114 19.44 2.55 -25.84
N ALA A 115 19.09 1.33 -26.28
CA ALA A 115 18.31 1.10 -27.50
C ALA A 115 16.90 1.72 -27.44
N LEU A 116 16.33 2.01 -26.27
CA LEU A 116 15.02 2.65 -26.13
C LEU A 116 15.07 4.17 -25.93
N THR A 117 16.26 4.78 -25.83
CA THR A 117 16.40 6.22 -25.56
C THR A 117 15.87 7.11 -26.69
N CYS A 118 16.10 6.73 -27.95
CA CYS A 118 15.60 7.47 -29.10
C CYS A 118 15.46 6.57 -30.33
N ARG A 119 14.87 7.12 -31.40
CA ARG A 119 14.66 6.38 -32.65
C ARG A 119 15.97 5.92 -33.28
N HIS A 120 17.02 6.75 -33.24
CA HIS A 120 18.32 6.46 -33.83
C HIS A 120 19.00 5.29 -33.10
N THR A 121 19.09 5.36 -31.76
CA THR A 121 19.66 4.26 -30.96
C THR A 121 18.87 2.97 -31.11
N HIS A 122 17.54 3.04 -31.23
CA HIS A 122 16.72 1.86 -31.50
C HIS A 122 17.00 1.23 -32.87
N GLN A 123 17.19 2.05 -33.91
CA GLN A 123 17.52 1.55 -35.26
C GLN A 123 18.87 0.84 -35.29
N VAL A 124 19.85 1.35 -34.55
CA VAL A 124 21.20 0.78 -34.49
C VAL A 124 21.26 -0.43 -33.56
N LEU A 125 20.64 -0.34 -32.38
CA LEU A 125 20.81 -1.28 -31.28
C LEU A 125 19.55 -2.13 -31.00
N GLY A 126 18.52 -2.10 -31.85
CA GLY A 126 17.25 -2.78 -31.57
C GLY A 126 17.35 -4.28 -31.30
N ARG A 127 18.40 -4.96 -31.81
CA ARG A 127 18.69 -6.36 -31.47
C ARG A 127 19.02 -6.58 -29.99
N ALA A 128 19.50 -5.55 -29.28
CA ALA A 128 19.78 -5.60 -27.85
C ALA A 128 18.52 -5.83 -26.99
N LEU A 129 17.31 -5.64 -27.55
CA LEU A 129 16.06 -5.95 -26.86
C LEU A 129 15.79 -7.46 -26.76
N ARG A 130 16.56 -8.30 -27.47
CA ARG A 130 16.52 -9.76 -27.34
C ARG A 130 17.31 -10.19 -26.12
N LEU A 131 16.64 -10.18 -24.97
CA LEU A 131 17.22 -10.52 -23.67
C LEU A 131 16.79 -11.92 -23.23
N ALA A 132 17.67 -12.61 -22.48
CA ALA A 132 17.30 -13.82 -21.76
C ALA A 132 16.20 -13.52 -20.71
N ALA A 133 15.47 -14.54 -20.27
CA ALA A 133 14.27 -14.35 -19.43
C ALA A 133 14.53 -13.49 -18.16
N TYR A 134 15.62 -13.78 -17.43
CA TYR A 134 15.98 -13.05 -16.22
C TYR A 134 16.41 -11.59 -16.50
N GLU A 135 17.23 -11.38 -17.53
CA GLU A 135 17.67 -10.04 -17.94
C GLU A 135 16.49 -9.21 -18.47
N ARG A 136 15.57 -9.84 -19.20
CA ARG A 136 14.32 -9.25 -19.65
C ARG A 136 13.50 -8.77 -18.46
N TYR A 137 13.36 -9.56 -17.41
CA TYR A 137 12.65 -9.14 -16.20
C TYR A 137 13.33 -7.92 -15.54
N LYS A 138 14.66 -7.94 -15.37
CA LYS A 138 15.43 -6.78 -14.88
C LYS A 138 15.21 -5.52 -15.72
N PHE A 139 15.19 -5.67 -17.04
CA PHE A 139 14.90 -4.60 -17.98
C PHE A 139 13.48 -4.06 -17.80
N LEU A 140 12.47 -4.92 -17.73
CA LEU A 140 11.08 -4.51 -17.52
C LEU A 140 10.90 -3.76 -16.19
N ARG A 141 11.59 -4.14 -15.11
CA ARG A 141 11.54 -3.39 -13.84
C ARG A 141 12.05 -1.94 -13.99
N ARG A 142 13.06 -1.71 -14.83
CA ARG A 142 13.54 -0.35 -15.11
C ARG A 142 12.49 0.44 -15.87
N LEU A 143 11.85 -0.15 -16.87
CA LEU A 143 10.75 0.48 -17.60
C LEU A 143 9.53 0.78 -16.71
N GLU A 144 9.25 -0.08 -15.73
CA GLU A 144 8.24 0.19 -14.71
C GLU A 144 8.63 1.38 -13.83
N ARG A 145 9.88 1.40 -13.34
CA ARG A 145 10.42 2.50 -12.53
C ARG A 145 10.38 3.83 -13.27
N ASP A 146 10.60 3.83 -14.58
CA ASP A 146 10.61 5.02 -15.42
C ASP A 146 9.22 5.39 -15.96
N GLY A 147 8.18 4.62 -15.61
CA GLY A 147 6.80 5.00 -15.89
C GLY A 147 6.35 4.75 -17.32
N MET A 148 7.07 3.95 -18.10
CA MET A 148 6.81 3.76 -19.54
C MET A 148 5.35 3.42 -19.89
N TRP A 149 4.65 2.66 -19.02
CA TRP A 149 3.22 2.38 -19.15
C TRP A 149 2.46 2.73 -17.87
N PRO A 150 1.98 3.97 -17.71
CA PRO A 150 1.32 4.41 -16.47
C PRO A 150 0.06 3.62 -16.11
N SER A 151 -0.61 2.99 -17.08
CA SER A 151 -1.81 2.16 -16.89
C SER A 151 -1.52 0.70 -16.54
N LYS A 152 -0.26 0.27 -16.48
CA LYS A 152 0.08 -1.15 -16.30
C LYS A 152 1.14 -1.32 -15.23
N ILE A 153 1.02 -2.37 -14.44
CA ILE A 153 2.03 -2.79 -13.46
C ILE A 153 2.79 -4.01 -13.98
N LEU A 154 4.05 -4.15 -13.60
CA LEU A 154 4.84 -5.34 -13.89
C LEU A 154 4.52 -6.42 -12.87
N CYS A 155 4.14 -7.58 -13.37
CA CYS A 155 3.93 -8.74 -12.55
C CYS A 155 5.22 -9.54 -12.39
N GLY A 156 5.61 -9.84 -11.15
CA GLY A 156 6.73 -10.73 -10.88
C GLY A 156 6.51 -12.14 -11.44
N ALA A 157 5.34 -12.73 -11.16
CA ALA A 157 5.02 -14.11 -11.59
C ALA A 157 4.88 -14.26 -13.11
N CYS A 158 4.27 -13.28 -13.80
CA CYS A 158 4.12 -13.33 -15.26
C CYS A 158 5.34 -12.77 -16.01
N SER A 159 6.19 -11.97 -15.35
CA SER A 159 7.28 -11.20 -15.97
C SER A 159 6.80 -10.35 -17.17
N LYS A 160 5.61 -9.74 -17.04
CA LYS A 160 4.94 -8.94 -18.08
C LYS A 160 4.13 -7.80 -17.45
N PHE A 161 3.87 -6.76 -18.25
CA PHE A 161 2.98 -5.67 -17.88
C PHE A 161 1.51 -6.03 -18.11
N HIS A 162 0.68 -5.91 -17.08
CA HIS A 162 -0.77 -6.05 -17.18
C HIS A 162 -1.50 -4.93 -16.44
N LEU A 163 -2.79 -4.81 -16.68
CA LEU A 163 -3.64 -3.92 -15.87
C LEU A 163 -3.63 -4.43 -14.41
N PRO A 164 -3.60 -3.54 -13.42
CA PRO A 164 -3.77 -3.93 -12.04
C PRO A 164 -5.16 -4.55 -11.85
N ARG A 165 -5.25 -5.51 -10.93
CA ARG A 165 -6.54 -6.03 -10.49
C ARG A 165 -7.30 -4.91 -9.77
N LEU A 166 -8.61 -4.82 -10.01
CA LEU A 166 -9.48 -3.87 -9.31
C LEU A 166 -10.32 -4.55 -8.23
N ASP A 167 -10.59 -5.84 -8.39
CA ASP A 167 -11.24 -6.70 -7.40
C ASP A 167 -10.44 -8.01 -7.27
N ARG A 168 -10.76 -8.75 -6.22
CA ARG A 168 -10.26 -10.11 -5.94
C ARG A 168 -10.95 -11.19 -6.77
N ASN A 169 -12.01 -10.87 -7.51
CA ASN A 169 -12.63 -11.80 -8.45
C ASN A 169 -11.95 -11.68 -9.82
N TRP A 170 -11.77 -12.81 -10.51
CA TRP A 170 -11.22 -12.87 -11.86
C TRP A 170 -12.31 -13.21 -12.89
N ASP A 171 -12.20 -12.61 -14.06
CA ASP A 171 -13.02 -12.93 -15.22
C ASP A 171 -12.36 -14.01 -16.11
N GLU A 172 -13.05 -14.43 -17.17
CA GLU A 172 -12.56 -15.42 -18.14
C GLU A 172 -11.26 -14.98 -18.86
N HIS A 173 -10.97 -13.68 -18.92
CA HIS A 173 -9.75 -13.14 -19.52
C HIS A 173 -8.57 -13.09 -18.54
N GLU A 174 -8.85 -12.93 -17.24
CA GLU A 174 -7.84 -12.92 -16.17
C GLU A 174 -7.52 -14.34 -15.68
N GLY A 175 -8.51 -15.22 -15.61
CA GLY A 175 -8.39 -16.60 -15.14
C GLY A 175 -7.20 -17.36 -15.75
N PRO A 176 -6.88 -17.23 -17.05
CA PRO A 176 -5.73 -17.90 -17.67
C PRO A 176 -4.35 -17.35 -17.31
N ARG A 177 -4.23 -16.26 -16.54
CA ARG A 177 -2.92 -15.68 -16.23
C ARG A 177 -2.15 -16.60 -15.30
N ARG A 178 -0.84 -16.75 -15.57
CA ARG A 178 0.06 -17.56 -14.73
C ARG A 178 0.03 -17.13 -13.25
N CYS A 179 -0.05 -15.82 -13.00
CA CYS A 179 -0.17 -15.28 -11.64
C CYS A 179 -1.47 -15.63 -10.92
N ILE A 180 -2.48 -16.14 -11.65
CA ILE A 180 -3.79 -16.56 -11.14
C ILE A 180 -3.85 -18.10 -11.11
N GLN A 181 -3.60 -18.78 -12.24
CA GLN A 181 -3.67 -20.24 -12.37
C GLN A 181 -2.72 -21.01 -11.43
N TYR A 182 -1.48 -20.56 -11.32
CA TYR A 182 -0.49 -21.17 -10.41
C TYR A 182 -0.46 -20.44 -9.05
N GLY A 183 -1.34 -19.46 -8.87
CA GLY A 183 -1.56 -18.72 -7.63
C GLY A 183 -2.42 -19.47 -6.62
N ASN A 184 -2.73 -20.75 -6.85
CA ASN A 184 -3.42 -21.62 -5.89
C ASN A 184 -2.55 -21.81 -4.63
N GLY A 185 -2.70 -20.89 -3.67
CA GLY A 185 -2.35 -21.06 -2.26
C GLY A 185 -1.20 -20.21 -1.72
N TYR A 186 -0.04 -20.18 -2.38
CA TYR A 186 1.19 -19.62 -1.80
C TYR A 186 1.69 -18.29 -2.40
N PRO A 187 1.73 -18.09 -3.74
CA PRO A 187 2.31 -16.87 -4.32
C PRO A 187 1.48 -15.60 -4.11
N LEU A 188 0.18 -15.72 -3.80
CA LEU A 188 -0.72 -14.59 -3.54
C LEU A 188 -0.69 -14.10 -2.08
N GLN A 189 -0.10 -14.87 -1.16
CA GLN A 189 -0.10 -14.52 0.27
C GLN A 189 0.59 -13.17 0.55
N TYR A 190 1.54 -12.77 -0.30
CA TYR A 190 2.23 -11.49 -0.19
C TYR A 190 1.51 -10.34 -0.91
N LEU A 191 0.49 -10.64 -1.72
CA LEU A 191 -0.29 -9.63 -2.44
C LEU A 191 -1.56 -9.23 -1.67
N GLU A 192 -2.01 -10.05 -0.72
CA GLU A 192 -3.30 -9.92 -0.08
C GLU A 192 -3.21 -10.18 1.43
N SER A 193 -3.63 -9.21 2.24
CA SER A 193 -3.75 -9.38 3.69
C SER A 193 -5.19 -9.73 4.07
N PRO A 194 -5.42 -10.74 4.94
CA PRO A 194 -6.74 -10.95 5.56
C PRO A 194 -7.06 -9.89 6.64
N TYR A 195 -6.10 -9.02 6.97
CA TYR A 195 -6.22 -7.94 7.95
C TYR A 195 -6.38 -6.55 7.30
N LEU A 196 -6.44 -6.51 5.97
CA LEU A 196 -6.75 -5.31 5.18
C LEU A 196 -8.12 -5.47 4.49
N PRO A 197 -8.81 -4.35 4.19
CA PRO A 197 -10.04 -4.36 3.40
C PRO A 197 -9.88 -5.07 2.06
N ARG A 198 -11.00 -5.57 1.50
CA ARG A 198 -10.98 -6.41 0.29
C ARG A 198 -10.33 -5.71 -0.90
N GLN A 199 -10.67 -4.44 -1.08
CA GLN A 199 -10.15 -3.58 -2.14
C GLN A 199 -8.67 -3.19 -1.96
N VAL A 200 -8.06 -3.49 -0.81
CA VAL A 200 -6.65 -3.19 -0.55
C VAL A 200 -5.81 -4.45 -0.81
N HIS A 201 -5.12 -4.46 -1.95
CA HIS A 201 -4.15 -5.50 -2.33
C HIS A 201 -2.99 -4.86 -3.11
N TYR A 202 -1.86 -5.55 -3.20
CA TYR A 202 -0.61 -4.96 -3.68
C TYR A 202 -0.74 -4.29 -5.06
N ASP A 203 -1.38 -4.98 -6.01
CA ASP A 203 -1.48 -4.51 -7.41
C ASP A 203 -2.15 -3.13 -7.54
N ILE A 204 -3.25 -2.89 -6.81
CA ILE A 204 -3.95 -1.60 -6.88
C ILE A 204 -3.19 -0.53 -6.12
N VAL A 205 -2.56 -0.86 -4.99
CA VAL A 205 -1.74 0.09 -4.22
C VAL A 205 -0.51 0.52 -5.04
N ALA A 206 0.19 -0.42 -5.68
CA ALA A 206 1.30 -0.14 -6.59
C ALA A 206 0.86 0.72 -7.79
N ALA A 207 -0.32 0.45 -8.35
CA ALA A 207 -0.89 1.23 -9.45
C ALA A 207 -1.24 2.67 -9.04
N ILE A 208 -1.83 2.87 -7.86
CA ILE A 208 -2.14 4.20 -7.30
C ILE A 208 -0.85 4.97 -7.03
N THR A 209 0.13 4.38 -6.34
CA THR A 209 1.42 5.05 -6.08
C THR A 209 2.13 5.43 -7.37
N ARG A 210 2.08 4.57 -8.38
CA ARG A 210 2.63 4.87 -9.70
C ARG A 210 1.89 6.00 -10.41
N SER A 211 0.56 5.96 -10.40
CA SER A 211 -0.29 7.00 -10.97
C SER A 211 0.03 8.37 -10.37
N HIS A 212 0.20 8.42 -9.05
CA HIS A 212 0.64 9.60 -8.33
C HIS A 212 2.06 10.04 -8.72
N ARG A 213 3.04 9.13 -8.72
CA ARG A 213 4.45 9.44 -9.06
C ARG A 213 4.61 10.08 -10.44
N PHE A 214 3.81 9.65 -11.42
CA PHE A 214 3.86 10.19 -12.79
C PHE A 214 2.76 11.20 -13.10
N ASN A 215 1.97 11.62 -12.11
CA ASN A 215 0.82 12.51 -12.29
C ASN A 215 -0.11 12.07 -13.44
N SER A 216 -0.31 10.76 -13.63
CA SER A 216 -1.09 10.22 -14.75
C SER A 216 -2.60 10.23 -14.46
N ARG A 217 -2.99 10.29 -13.18
CA ARG A 217 -4.39 10.30 -12.70
C ARG A 217 -5.23 9.10 -13.19
N LEU A 218 -4.58 8.01 -13.60
CA LEU A 218 -5.25 6.81 -14.10
C LEU A 218 -5.84 5.95 -12.98
N TYR A 219 -5.15 5.91 -11.85
CA TYR A 219 -5.58 5.26 -10.63
C TYR A 219 -5.61 6.29 -9.52
N ASP A 220 -6.78 6.45 -8.93
CA ASP A 220 -7.03 7.42 -7.87
C ASP A 220 -6.97 6.74 -6.50
N ILE A 221 -6.62 7.50 -5.46
CA ILE A 221 -6.53 6.92 -4.12
C ILE A 221 -7.88 6.47 -3.56
N ASN A 222 -8.98 7.04 -4.06
CA ASN A 222 -10.35 6.68 -3.68
C ASN A 222 -10.75 5.26 -4.11
N PHE A 223 -9.97 4.58 -4.97
CA PHE A 223 -10.17 3.16 -5.24
C PHE A 223 -10.00 2.29 -3.97
N LEU A 224 -9.29 2.79 -2.96
CA LEU A 224 -9.13 2.11 -1.67
C LEU A 224 -10.25 2.42 -0.68
N SER A 225 -11.08 3.44 -0.96
CA SER A 225 -12.14 3.88 -0.06
C SER A 225 -13.32 2.90 -0.07
N SER A 226 -13.88 2.60 1.10
CA SER A 226 -15.10 1.81 1.21
C SER A 226 -15.91 2.18 2.44
N LYS A 227 -17.19 1.84 2.40
CA LYS A 227 -18.10 2.00 3.53
C LYS A 227 -18.95 0.75 3.65
N ASP A 228 -18.68 -0.04 4.68
CA ASP A 228 -19.44 -1.24 5.00
C ASP A 228 -20.30 -0.99 6.26
N GLN A 229 -21.51 -1.55 6.29
CA GLN A 229 -22.37 -1.51 7.47
C GLN A 229 -22.80 -2.93 7.85
N TYR A 230 -22.67 -3.26 9.14
CA TYR A 230 -23.10 -4.50 9.75
C TYR A 230 -24.15 -4.19 10.79
N THR A 231 -25.25 -4.93 10.80
CA THR A 231 -26.35 -4.73 11.75
C THR A 231 -26.87 -6.06 12.29
N ALA A 232 -27.18 -6.10 13.59
CA ALA A 232 -27.92 -7.20 14.22
C ALA A 232 -28.91 -6.61 15.24
N GLY A 233 -30.18 -6.52 14.83
CA GLY A 233 -31.20 -5.83 15.64
C GLY A 233 -30.86 -4.35 15.81
N ARG A 234 -30.62 -3.92 17.05
CA ARG A 234 -30.29 -2.53 17.41
C ARG A 234 -28.78 -2.24 17.39
N VAL A 235 -27.96 -3.27 17.22
CA VAL A 235 -26.51 -3.16 17.15
C VAL A 235 -26.07 -2.80 15.74
N LYS A 236 -25.11 -1.89 15.64
CA LYS A 236 -24.55 -1.44 14.37
C LYS A 236 -23.03 -1.30 14.46
N ILE A 237 -22.33 -1.81 13.46
CA ILE A 237 -20.91 -1.54 13.19
C ILE A 237 -20.84 -0.89 11.82
N THR A 238 -20.26 0.31 11.72
CA THR A 238 -19.97 0.97 10.43
C THR A 238 -18.46 1.01 10.23
N SER A 239 -17.97 0.45 9.14
CA SER A 239 -16.56 0.47 8.77
C SER A 239 -16.36 1.46 7.63
N ASN A 240 -15.66 2.56 7.90
CA ASN A 240 -15.24 3.52 6.87
C ASN A 240 -13.75 3.33 6.60
N VAL A 241 -13.39 3.16 5.34
CA VAL A 241 -12.02 3.05 4.88
C VAL A 241 -11.72 4.24 3.98
N SER A 242 -10.58 4.88 4.20
CA SER A 242 -10.08 5.98 3.38
C SER A 242 -8.55 5.90 3.30
N ALA A 243 -7.95 6.51 2.28
CA ALA A 243 -6.51 6.48 2.09
C ALA A 243 -5.98 7.84 1.64
N ARG A 244 -4.70 8.12 1.94
CA ARG A 244 -3.99 9.33 1.53
C ARG A 244 -2.56 9.04 1.11
N HIS A 245 -2.03 9.86 0.21
CA HIS A 245 -0.60 9.87 -0.11
C HIS A 245 0.16 10.66 0.96
N TYR A 246 1.28 10.12 1.42
CA TYR A 246 2.18 10.80 2.34
C TYR A 246 3.62 10.40 2.07
N LYS A 247 4.48 11.38 1.76
CA LYS A 247 5.92 11.17 1.46
C LYS A 247 6.18 10.03 0.45
N GLY A 248 5.35 9.93 -0.58
CA GLY A 248 5.44 8.89 -1.61
C GLY A 248 4.89 7.52 -1.22
N ALA A 249 4.46 7.33 0.03
CA ALA A 249 3.76 6.15 0.51
C ALA A 249 2.24 6.35 0.52
N ILE A 250 1.49 5.25 0.68
CA ILE A 250 0.04 5.27 0.92
C ILE A 250 -0.22 4.93 2.38
N VAL A 251 -0.99 5.79 3.06
CA VAL A 251 -1.48 5.54 4.42
C VAL A 251 -2.98 5.27 4.35
N LEU A 252 -3.38 4.13 4.90
CA LEU A 252 -4.77 3.68 4.97
C LEU A 252 -5.34 3.99 6.36
N LYS A 253 -6.50 4.63 6.42
CA LYS A 253 -7.28 4.84 7.63
C LYS A 253 -8.53 3.97 7.61
N THR A 254 -8.74 3.20 8.67
CA THR A 254 -9.97 2.44 8.92
C THR A 254 -10.62 2.90 10.21
N GLU A 255 -11.88 3.28 10.15
CA GLU A 255 -12.71 3.67 11.29
C GLU A 255 -13.88 2.69 11.46
N LEU A 256 -13.95 2.03 12.62
CA LEU A 256 -15.07 1.20 13.02
C LEU A 256 -15.90 1.96 14.05
N VAL A 257 -17.09 2.40 13.66
CA VAL A 257 -18.07 3.04 14.56
C VAL A 257 -19.00 1.96 15.11
N LEU A 258 -18.85 1.65 16.39
CA LEU A 258 -19.61 0.66 17.13
C LEU A 258 -20.75 1.34 17.89
N SER A 259 -21.97 0.83 17.73
CA SER A 259 -23.14 1.26 18.47
C SER A 259 -23.90 0.05 19.00
N ALA A 260 -24.18 0.07 20.32
CA ALA A 260 -25.03 -0.91 21.00
C ALA A 260 -26.53 -0.49 21.00
N GLY A 261 -26.88 0.55 20.23
CA GLY A 261 -28.22 1.15 20.22
C GLY A 261 -28.41 2.18 21.33
N LYS A 262 -29.67 2.46 21.69
CA LYS A 262 -30.02 3.44 22.74
C LYS A 262 -29.46 3.00 24.10
N LEU A 263 -29.06 3.95 24.96
CA LEU A 263 -28.47 3.68 26.28
C LEU A 263 -29.25 2.66 27.12
N ALA A 264 -30.59 2.76 27.13
CA ALA A 264 -31.47 1.89 27.90
C ALA A 264 -31.34 0.39 27.57
N TYR A 265 -30.83 0.04 26.39
CA TYR A 265 -30.67 -1.33 25.92
C TYR A 265 -29.21 -1.67 25.57
N ALA A 266 -28.27 -0.76 25.84
CA ALA A 266 -26.89 -0.93 25.42
C ALA A 266 -26.27 -2.18 26.06
N TRP A 267 -26.55 -2.40 27.36
CA TRP A 267 -26.04 -3.55 28.12
C TRP A 267 -26.43 -4.90 27.52
N GLU A 268 -27.71 -5.10 27.22
CA GLU A 268 -28.25 -6.34 26.61
C GLU A 268 -27.68 -6.61 25.21
N ASN A 269 -27.22 -5.56 24.53
CA ASN A 269 -26.73 -5.62 23.17
C ASN A 269 -25.21 -5.83 23.07
N MET A 270 -24.48 -5.80 24.19
CA MET A 270 -23.02 -5.91 24.19
C MET A 270 -22.50 -7.24 23.69
N GLU A 271 -23.11 -8.35 24.10
CA GLU A 271 -22.72 -9.68 23.62
C GLU A 271 -22.92 -9.83 22.11
N LYS A 272 -24.01 -9.27 21.58
CA LYS A 272 -24.28 -9.23 20.13
C LYS A 272 -23.25 -8.39 19.39
N LEU A 273 -22.88 -7.24 19.96
CA LEU A 273 -21.84 -6.36 19.39
C LEU A 273 -20.47 -7.04 19.37
N GLU A 274 -20.07 -7.72 20.43
CA GLU A 274 -18.82 -8.48 20.48
C GLU A 274 -18.82 -9.62 19.44
N LYS A 275 -19.91 -10.41 19.38
CA LYS A 275 -20.07 -11.48 18.37
C LYS A 275 -19.99 -10.94 16.94
N MET A 276 -20.58 -9.77 16.68
CA MET A 276 -20.47 -9.10 15.38
C MET A 276 -19.03 -8.69 15.06
N LEU A 277 -18.30 -8.14 16.03
CA LEU A 277 -16.89 -7.75 15.87
C LEU A 277 -16.00 -8.96 15.56
N GLN A 278 -16.26 -10.10 16.20
CA GLN A 278 -15.52 -11.35 16.02
C GLN A 278 -15.88 -12.13 14.75
N LYS A 279 -16.98 -11.77 14.06
CA LYS A 279 -17.44 -12.47 12.86
C LYS A 279 -16.44 -12.41 11.69
N SER A 280 -15.55 -11.41 11.68
CA SER A 280 -14.57 -11.25 10.62
C SER A 280 -13.24 -10.74 11.14
N THR A 281 -12.14 -11.30 10.63
CA THR A 281 -10.77 -10.87 10.95
C THR A 281 -10.57 -9.38 10.70
N LYS A 282 -11.21 -8.80 9.69
CA LYS A 282 -11.10 -7.36 9.37
C LYS A 282 -11.73 -6.44 10.42
N LEU A 283 -12.70 -6.94 11.18
CA LEU A 283 -13.40 -6.19 12.22
C LEU A 283 -12.74 -6.40 13.58
N GLU A 284 -12.33 -7.63 13.88
CA GLU A 284 -11.71 -7.99 15.16
C GLU A 284 -10.30 -7.40 15.33
N ASN A 285 -9.53 -7.34 14.25
CA ASN A 285 -8.11 -7.04 14.30
C ASN A 285 -7.83 -5.57 13.94
N VAL A 286 -6.96 -4.93 14.72
CA VAL A 286 -6.30 -3.67 14.35
C VAL A 286 -5.34 -3.97 13.19
N CYS A 287 -4.47 -4.96 13.41
CA CYS A 287 -3.54 -5.55 12.46
C CYS A 287 -3.38 -7.04 12.82
N GLN A 288 -2.59 -7.79 12.05
CA GLN A 288 -2.30 -9.19 12.36
C GLN A 288 -1.80 -9.46 13.78
N HIS A 289 -1.16 -8.47 14.39
CA HIS A 289 -0.49 -8.58 15.69
C HIS A 289 -1.35 -8.14 16.88
N VAL A 290 -2.42 -7.37 16.63
CA VAL A 290 -3.19 -6.71 17.69
C VAL A 290 -4.68 -6.79 17.39
N LYS A 291 -5.45 -7.28 18.36
CA LYS A 291 -6.92 -7.32 18.36
C LYS A 291 -7.52 -6.18 19.15
N TRP A 292 -8.65 -5.64 18.72
CA TRP A 292 -9.34 -4.55 19.44
C TRP A 292 -9.78 -4.95 20.86
N THR A 293 -10.20 -6.20 21.02
CA THR A 293 -10.63 -6.77 22.31
C THR A 293 -9.48 -6.88 23.32
N GLU A 294 -8.23 -6.75 22.88
CA GLU A 294 -7.04 -6.83 23.74
C GLU A 294 -6.50 -5.46 24.14
N VAL A 295 -6.86 -4.39 23.42
CA VAL A 295 -6.34 -3.03 23.69
C VAL A 295 -6.92 -2.48 24.99
N LEU A 296 -8.25 -2.48 25.10
CA LEU A 296 -8.99 -2.08 26.29
C LEU A 296 -10.03 -3.17 26.59
N PRO A 297 -9.68 -4.22 27.36
CA PRO A 297 -10.56 -5.36 27.56
C PRO A 297 -11.93 -4.99 28.13
N PHE A 298 -11.99 -3.98 29.01
CA PHE A 298 -13.26 -3.52 29.61
C PHE A 298 -14.30 -3.06 28.58
N LEU A 299 -13.94 -2.77 27.33
CA LEU A 299 -14.91 -2.44 26.27
C LEU A 299 -15.91 -3.59 26.00
N PHE A 300 -15.43 -4.83 26.10
CA PHE A 300 -16.19 -6.04 25.72
C PHE A 300 -16.17 -7.12 26.80
N ARG A 301 -15.06 -7.26 27.53
CA ARG A 301 -14.79 -8.36 28.47
C ARG A 301 -14.38 -7.82 29.85
N LEU A 302 -15.37 -7.73 30.74
CA LEU A 302 -15.20 -7.23 32.12
C LEU A 302 -14.20 -8.04 32.96
N GLN A 303 -14.09 -9.33 32.68
CA GLN A 303 -13.36 -10.29 33.51
C GLN A 303 -11.86 -10.33 33.22
N LEU A 304 -11.39 -9.69 32.14
CA LEU A 304 -9.99 -9.72 31.76
C LEU A 304 -9.25 -8.50 32.30
N PRO A 305 -8.10 -8.67 32.97
CA PRO A 305 -7.26 -7.55 33.33
C PRO A 305 -6.72 -6.86 32.07
N THR A 306 -6.55 -5.54 32.15
CA THR A 306 -5.88 -4.75 31.11
C THR A 306 -4.39 -5.07 31.16
N VAL A 307 -3.98 -6.12 30.46
CA VAL A 307 -2.56 -6.51 30.35
C VAL A 307 -1.97 -5.86 29.11
N ARG A 308 -0.96 -5.00 29.29
CA ARG A 308 -0.14 -4.57 28.16
C ARG A 308 0.62 -5.79 27.66
N LYS A 309 0.27 -6.28 26.47
CA LYS A 309 1.06 -7.32 25.81
C LYS A 309 2.40 -6.76 25.38
N SER A 310 3.43 -7.61 25.36
CA SER A 310 4.69 -7.31 24.69
C SER A 310 4.43 -6.88 23.25
N GLY A 311 5.08 -5.82 22.76
CA GLY A 311 4.95 -5.38 21.36
C GLY A 311 3.87 -4.33 21.07
N GLN A 312 3.33 -3.65 22.08
CA GLN A 312 2.51 -2.45 21.93
C GLN A 312 3.18 -1.27 22.64
N SER A 313 3.07 -0.07 22.06
CA SER A 313 3.55 1.18 22.67
C SER A 313 2.40 2.19 22.73
N CYS A 314 2.20 2.87 23.85
CA CYS A 314 1.17 3.89 24.04
C CYS A 314 1.76 5.27 24.29
N LEU A 315 1.29 6.27 23.57
CA LEU A 315 1.55 7.68 23.85
C LEU A 315 0.41 8.20 24.72
N GLY A 316 0.72 8.52 25.97
CA GLY A 316 -0.22 9.05 26.93
C GLY A 316 0.15 8.68 28.36
N ASN A 317 -0.13 9.59 29.28
CA ASN A 317 -0.02 9.34 30.71
C ASN A 317 -1.12 8.35 31.12
N HIS A 318 -0.87 7.05 30.99
CA HIS A 318 -1.53 6.11 31.87
C HIS A 318 -0.93 6.36 33.24
N THR A 319 -1.53 7.28 34.00
CA THR A 319 -1.14 7.47 35.39
C THR A 319 -1.35 6.13 36.06
N GLY A 320 -0.26 5.43 36.37
CA GLY A 320 -0.24 4.23 37.20
C GLY A 320 -0.68 4.49 38.64
N LYS A 321 -1.38 5.62 38.91
CA LYS A 321 -2.12 5.81 40.14
C LYS A 321 -3.18 4.70 40.19
N GLU A 322 -3.10 3.90 41.24
CA GLU A 322 -4.11 2.94 41.66
C GLU A 322 -5.46 3.66 41.70
N CYS A 323 -6.21 3.54 40.61
CA CYS A 323 -7.55 4.08 40.52
C CYS A 323 -8.47 2.97 41.02
N LYS A 324 -9.24 3.25 42.09
CA LYS A 324 -10.18 2.28 42.70
C LYS A 324 -11.38 1.91 41.81
N VAL A 325 -11.47 2.47 40.60
CA VAL A 325 -12.57 2.24 39.67
C VAL A 325 -12.43 0.85 39.04
N SER A 326 -13.46 0.03 39.16
CA SER A 326 -13.46 -1.31 38.57
C SER A 326 -13.69 -1.28 37.06
N ASN A 327 -13.27 -2.34 36.35
CA ASN A 327 -13.58 -2.50 34.92
C ASN A 327 -15.09 -2.50 34.65
N LYS A 328 -15.90 -2.97 35.61
CA LYS A 328 -17.36 -2.94 35.53
C LYS A 328 -17.88 -1.51 35.51
N ASP A 329 -17.38 -0.65 36.40
CA ASP A 329 -17.77 0.76 36.46
C ASP A 329 -17.36 1.52 35.19
N LEU A 330 -16.19 1.20 34.62
CA LEU A 330 -15.75 1.77 33.34
C LEU A 330 -16.69 1.37 32.19
N HIS A 331 -17.08 0.09 32.14
CA HIS A 331 -17.97 -0.42 31.11
C HIS A 331 -19.40 0.13 31.23
N GLU A 332 -19.95 0.20 32.44
CA GLU A 332 -21.24 0.84 32.70
C GLU A 332 -21.19 2.32 32.30
N CYS A 333 -20.15 3.04 32.74
CA CYS A 333 -19.98 4.45 32.40
C CYS A 333 -19.85 4.68 30.89
N LEU A 334 -19.22 3.75 30.17
CA LEU A 334 -19.06 3.82 28.73
C LEU A 334 -20.39 3.61 27.98
N TRP A 335 -21.16 2.59 28.36
CA TRP A 335 -22.27 2.11 27.53
C TRP A 335 -23.66 2.56 28.01
N THR A 336 -23.86 2.77 29.31
CA THR A 336 -25.19 3.02 29.88
C THR A 336 -25.35 4.45 30.39
N HIS A 337 -24.26 5.10 30.79
CA HIS A 337 -24.35 6.47 31.31
C HIS A 337 -24.62 7.51 30.23
N SER A 338 -25.49 8.46 30.57
CA SER A 338 -25.80 9.65 29.79
C SER A 338 -24.60 10.60 29.69
N GLN A 339 -24.66 11.56 28.78
CA GLN A 339 -23.62 12.59 28.65
C GLN A 339 -23.44 13.42 29.94
N ARG A 340 -24.45 13.46 30.82
CA ARG A 340 -24.43 14.23 32.07
C ARG A 340 -23.58 13.59 33.17
N CYS A 341 -23.06 12.36 33.00
CA CYS A 341 -22.25 11.71 34.04
C CYS A 341 -20.86 12.34 34.26
N TRP A 342 -20.41 13.22 33.35
CA TRP A 342 -19.01 13.68 33.26
C TRP A 342 -18.50 14.45 34.48
N SER A 343 -19.38 15.14 35.22
CA SER A 343 -18.99 15.96 36.38
C SER A 343 -19.11 15.23 37.71
N ARG A 344 -19.61 13.99 37.74
CA ARG A 344 -19.97 13.29 38.99
C ARG A 344 -19.52 11.83 39.03
N CYS A 345 -18.83 11.34 38.01
CA CYS A 345 -18.46 9.93 37.90
C CYS A 345 -16.94 9.78 37.77
N ASP A 346 -16.29 9.22 38.80
CA ASP A 346 -14.85 8.96 38.80
C ASP A 346 -14.42 8.04 37.63
N ALA A 347 -15.32 7.13 37.22
CA ALA A 347 -15.09 6.26 36.08
C ALA A 347 -14.94 7.03 34.76
N TYR A 348 -15.59 8.19 34.60
CA TYR A 348 -15.45 9.00 33.39
C TYR A 348 -14.04 9.60 33.28
N SER A 349 -13.49 10.13 34.37
CA SER A 349 -12.12 10.69 34.38
C SER A 349 -11.09 9.63 33.96
N ARG A 350 -11.23 8.41 34.49
CA ARG A 350 -10.38 7.29 34.10
C ARG A 350 -10.62 6.87 32.64
N LEU A 351 -11.87 6.73 32.22
CA LEU A 351 -12.25 6.39 30.85
C LEU A 351 -11.68 7.41 29.85
N LYS A 352 -11.79 8.71 30.13
CA LYS A 352 -11.24 9.78 29.29
C LYS A 352 -9.72 9.65 29.16
N SER A 353 -9.03 9.35 30.25
CA SER A 353 -7.57 9.13 30.24
C SER A 353 -7.19 7.91 29.40
N ASP A 354 -7.89 6.78 29.56
CA ASP A 354 -7.60 5.54 28.84
C ASP A 354 -7.93 5.68 27.34
N LEU A 355 -8.97 6.43 26.96
CA LEU A 355 -9.35 6.72 25.57
C LEU A 355 -8.53 7.85 24.91
N ALA A 356 -7.79 8.64 25.69
CA ALA A 356 -6.92 9.67 25.14
C ALA A 356 -5.67 9.08 24.48
N GLY A 357 -5.31 7.84 24.83
CA GLY A 357 -4.12 7.17 24.34
C GLY A 357 -4.11 7.01 22.81
N LEU A 358 -2.96 7.29 22.21
CA LEU A 358 -2.63 6.83 20.87
C LEU A 358 -1.69 5.63 21.00
N TRP A 359 -2.02 4.51 20.36
CA TRP A 359 -1.24 3.29 20.44
C TRP A 359 -0.57 2.98 19.10
N SER A 360 0.51 2.24 19.14
CA SER A 360 1.24 1.76 17.97
C SER A 360 1.60 0.29 18.14
N CYS A 361 1.56 -0.45 17.05
CA CYS A 361 2.08 -1.81 16.97
C CYS A 361 3.61 -1.76 16.83
N ASN A 362 4.33 -2.56 17.62
CA ASN A 362 5.81 -2.60 17.53
C ASN A 362 6.31 -3.51 16.40
N LEU A 363 5.42 -4.23 15.71
CA LEU A 363 5.76 -5.25 14.70
C LEU A 363 5.41 -4.83 13.27
N CYS A 364 4.52 -3.86 13.09
CA CYS A 364 4.15 -3.32 11.79
C CYS A 364 3.83 -1.84 11.91
N SER A 365 3.86 -1.12 10.79
CA SER A 365 3.60 0.32 10.73
C SER A 365 2.10 0.63 10.85
N THR A 366 1.54 0.34 12.04
CA THR A 366 0.14 0.56 12.38
C THR A 366 0.02 1.35 13.67
N ASP A 367 -0.64 2.51 13.58
CA ASP A 367 -1.11 3.28 14.73
C ASP A 367 -2.62 3.06 14.91
N TYR A 368 -3.11 3.22 16.13
CA TYR A 368 -4.52 3.06 16.43
C TYR A 368 -4.98 3.83 17.66
N LYS A 369 -6.26 4.16 17.70
CA LYS A 369 -6.93 4.92 18.75
C LYS A 369 -8.36 4.42 18.96
N ILE A 370 -8.87 4.58 20.17
CA ILE A 370 -10.23 4.26 20.58
C ILE A 370 -10.80 5.56 21.12
N SER A 371 -11.90 6.03 20.54
CA SER A 371 -12.55 7.27 20.94
C SER A 371 -14.01 7.00 21.31
N LEU A 372 -14.59 7.86 22.14
CA LEU A 372 -16.00 7.81 22.51
C LEU A 372 -16.73 9.01 21.93
N VAL A 373 -17.78 8.73 21.16
CA VAL A 373 -18.71 9.73 20.63
C VAL A 373 -20.05 9.54 21.33
N ARG A 374 -20.55 10.57 22.02
CA ARG A 374 -21.88 10.55 22.62
C ARG A 374 -22.79 11.45 21.79
N GLN A 375 -23.88 10.88 21.29
CA GLN A 375 -24.87 11.60 20.48
C GLN A 375 -26.12 11.87 21.30
N LYS A 376 -26.56 13.14 21.28
CA LYS A 376 -27.83 13.56 21.85
C LYS A 376 -28.89 13.63 20.75
N GLY A 377 -29.69 12.57 20.64
CA GLY A 377 -30.84 12.57 19.75
C GLY A 377 -32.03 13.33 20.34
N LYS A 378 -33.00 13.72 19.50
CA LYS A 378 -34.24 14.39 19.94
C LYS A 378 -35.06 13.56 20.94
N SER A 379 -34.94 12.23 20.90
CA SER A 379 -35.74 11.31 21.72
C SER A 379 -34.93 10.25 22.48
N SER A 380 -33.61 10.14 22.25
CA SER A 380 -32.75 9.21 22.99
C SER A 380 -31.28 9.54 22.83
N GLU A 381 -30.53 9.36 23.91
CA GLU A 381 -29.06 9.41 23.91
C GLU A 381 -28.48 8.05 23.45
N MET A 382 -27.32 8.12 22.81
CA MET A 382 -26.57 6.95 22.33
C MET A 382 -25.08 7.19 22.49
N ASN A 383 -24.37 6.19 22.99
CA ASN A 383 -22.92 6.17 23.02
C ASN A 383 -22.42 5.33 21.85
N SER A 384 -21.35 5.78 21.20
CA SER A 384 -20.69 5.07 20.11
C SER A 384 -19.19 5.07 20.34
N VAL A 385 -18.59 3.89 20.23
CA VAL A 385 -17.14 3.72 20.30
C VAL A 385 -16.58 3.74 18.89
N VAL A 386 -15.59 4.59 18.64
CA VAL A 386 -14.91 4.70 17.35
C VAL A 386 -13.53 4.09 17.49
N LEU A 387 -13.29 2.99 16.80
CA LEU A 387 -12.00 2.33 16.70
C LEU A 387 -11.32 2.80 15.41
N THR A 388 -10.22 3.53 15.53
CA THR A 388 -9.50 4.09 14.37
C THR A 388 -8.13 3.45 14.26
N SER A 389 -7.78 2.96 13.08
CA SER A 389 -6.42 2.48 12.77
C SER A 389 -5.87 3.18 11.54
N TRP A 390 -4.57 3.46 11.56
CA TRP A 390 -3.81 4.01 10.45
C TRP A 390 -2.67 3.06 10.10
N LYS A 391 -2.58 2.64 8.84
CA LYS A 391 -1.61 1.65 8.36
C LYS A 391 -0.79 2.24 7.23
N ASN A 392 0.53 2.28 7.37
CA ASN A 392 1.42 2.67 6.28
C ASN A 392 1.61 1.46 5.36
N LEU A 393 1.12 1.56 4.13
CA LEU A 393 1.24 0.50 3.11
C LEU A 393 2.57 0.55 2.36
N GLY A 394 3.35 1.62 2.53
CA GLY A 394 4.62 1.82 1.82
C GLY A 394 4.48 2.51 0.47
N GLN A 395 5.59 2.56 -0.26
CA GLN A 395 5.63 3.09 -1.62
C GLN A 395 5.16 2.06 -2.63
N CYS A 396 5.18 0.77 -2.26
CA CYS A 396 4.74 -0.35 -3.10
C CYS A 396 5.39 -0.33 -4.49
N THR A 397 6.65 0.08 -4.56
CA THR A 397 7.47 -0.06 -5.78
C THR A 397 7.93 -1.50 -5.98
N ASN A 398 7.86 -2.31 -4.93
CA ASN A 398 8.21 -3.71 -4.90
C ASN A 398 7.27 -4.44 -3.93
N VAL A 399 6.91 -5.69 -4.24
CA VAL A 399 6.05 -6.53 -3.38
C VAL A 399 6.70 -6.83 -2.04
N PHE A 400 8.02 -6.73 -1.97
CA PHE A 400 8.82 -6.89 -0.76
C PHE A 400 9.08 -5.56 -0.04
N ASP A 401 8.31 -4.51 -0.30
CA ASP A 401 8.35 -3.28 0.51
C ASP A 401 8.12 -3.63 1.99
N ASP A 402 9.01 -3.17 2.87
CA ASP A 402 8.97 -3.55 4.29
C ASP A 402 7.68 -3.09 4.97
N ASN A 403 7.15 -1.92 4.60
CA ASN A 403 5.88 -1.45 5.14
C ASN A 403 4.75 -2.37 4.70
N TRP A 404 4.69 -2.69 3.41
CA TRP A 404 3.69 -3.60 2.85
C TRP A 404 3.75 -4.99 3.49
N THR A 405 4.94 -5.60 3.50
CA THR A 405 5.14 -6.96 4.00
C THR A 405 4.95 -7.08 5.51
N SER A 406 5.19 -6.02 6.28
CA SER A 406 4.95 -6.03 7.73
C SER A 406 3.48 -6.30 8.10
N HIS A 407 2.53 -6.02 7.19
CA HIS A 407 1.10 -6.32 7.39
C HIS A 407 0.70 -7.75 7.00
N MET A 408 1.65 -8.57 6.55
CA MET A 408 1.45 -9.95 6.08
C MET A 408 2.18 -10.99 6.94
N LYS A 409 3.20 -10.56 7.70
CA LYS A 409 4.05 -11.46 8.48
C LYS A 409 3.35 -11.85 9.79
N THR A 410 3.28 -13.16 10.05
CA THR A 410 2.76 -13.73 11.30
C THR A 410 3.78 -13.70 12.45
N CYS A 411 5.09 -13.68 12.15
CA CYS A 411 6.13 -14.04 13.11
C CYS A 411 6.80 -12.83 13.79
N ARG A 412 7.01 -12.97 15.11
CA ARG A 412 7.62 -12.02 16.03
C ARG A 412 9.16 -12.03 16.03
N SER A 413 9.81 -13.01 15.40
CA SER A 413 11.22 -13.32 15.68
C SER A 413 12.24 -12.38 15.04
N ASP A 414 11.92 -11.70 13.94
CA ASP A 414 12.95 -11.05 13.11
C ASP A 414 12.83 -9.52 13.00
N LEU A 415 11.85 -8.90 13.68
CA LEU A 415 11.62 -7.45 13.60
C LEU A 415 11.91 -6.80 14.96
N GLN A 416 13.17 -6.46 15.19
CA GLN A 416 13.54 -5.52 16.25
C GLN A 416 13.05 -4.12 15.89
N HIS A 417 12.18 -3.60 16.76
CA HIS A 417 11.88 -2.18 17.04
C HIS A 417 12.03 -1.16 15.90
N ARG A 418 10.91 -0.85 15.21
CA ARG A 418 10.72 0.47 14.57
C ARG A 418 10.30 1.53 15.60
N ALA A 419 11.10 1.73 16.64
CA ALA A 419 10.81 2.72 17.68
C ALA A 419 10.83 4.16 17.15
N THR A 420 11.51 4.41 16.03
CA THR A 420 11.70 5.75 15.44
C THR A 420 10.52 6.27 14.62
N GLU A 421 9.49 5.46 14.34
CA GLU A 421 8.30 5.86 13.55
C GLU A 421 6.98 5.75 14.34
N LEU A 422 7.06 5.57 15.67
CA LEU A 422 5.86 5.47 16.51
C LEU A 422 5.02 6.75 16.38
N TYR A 423 3.71 6.59 16.15
CA TYR A 423 2.74 7.69 16.03
C TYR A 423 2.82 8.52 14.74
N ASP A 424 3.81 8.29 13.89
CA ASP A 424 3.99 9.04 12.65
C ASP A 424 2.96 8.66 11.58
N VAL A 425 2.36 7.47 11.65
CA VAL A 425 1.35 7.03 10.69
C VAL A 425 0.02 7.75 10.93
N ALA A 426 -0.42 7.85 12.19
CA ALA A 426 -1.61 8.64 12.53
C ALA A 426 -1.39 10.13 12.26
N ARG A 427 -0.23 10.66 12.68
CA ARG A 427 0.13 12.08 12.50
C ARG A 427 0.16 12.47 11.03
N SER A 428 0.79 11.63 10.19
CA SER A 428 0.89 11.88 8.75
C SER A 428 -0.46 11.91 8.04
N TYR A 429 -1.44 11.15 8.53
CA TYR A 429 -2.77 11.11 7.95
C TYR A 429 -3.64 12.30 8.35
N GLU A 430 -3.69 12.60 9.65
CA GLU A 430 -4.61 13.60 10.21
C GLU A 430 -4.14 15.04 10.01
N ASN A 431 -2.81 15.27 9.94
CA ASN A 431 -2.27 16.63 9.84
C ASN A 431 -1.15 16.76 8.79
N PRO A 432 -1.46 16.60 7.49
CA PRO A 432 -0.45 16.54 6.44
C PRO A 432 0.33 17.86 6.26
N ALA A 433 -0.24 19.00 6.68
CA ALA A 433 0.38 20.32 6.58
C ALA A 433 1.33 20.66 7.73
N LYS A 434 1.15 20.01 8.89
CA LYS A 434 2.01 20.19 10.08
C LYS A 434 2.87 18.95 10.24
N GLY A 435 4.00 18.91 9.53
CA GLY A 435 5.09 18.00 9.91
C GLY A 435 5.39 18.18 11.40
N LEU A 436 5.74 17.08 12.08
CA LEU A 436 6.07 16.97 13.51
C LEU A 436 6.00 18.32 14.25
N PHE A 437 4.87 18.65 14.88
CA PHE A 437 4.72 19.38 16.14
C PHE A 437 3.28 19.91 16.27
N ASP A 438 2.75 19.75 17.48
CA ASP A 438 1.50 20.25 18.06
C ASP A 438 0.16 19.64 17.64
N PHE A 439 -0.42 18.91 18.60
CA PHE A 439 -1.81 18.45 18.61
C PHE A 439 -2.53 19.08 19.82
N GLU A 440 -3.13 20.25 19.62
CA GLU A 440 -4.36 20.61 20.32
C GLU A 440 -5.50 20.36 19.32
N TYR A 441 -6.23 19.27 19.51
CA TYR A 441 -7.39 18.95 18.66
C TYR A 441 -8.65 19.53 19.29
N TYR A 442 -9.23 20.54 18.64
CA TYR A 442 -10.62 20.90 18.83
C TYR A 442 -11.50 19.92 18.04
N PRO A 443 -12.52 19.28 18.65
CA PRO A 443 -13.48 18.49 17.90
C PRO A 443 -14.27 19.39 16.96
N SER A 444 -14.29 19.04 15.67
CA SER A 444 -15.21 19.63 14.69
C SER A 444 -16.66 19.30 15.10
N LEU A 445 -17.45 20.35 15.27
CA LEU A 445 -18.89 20.36 15.58
C LEU A 445 -19.73 19.60 14.56
#